data_AF-A0A927G074-F1
#
_entry.id   AF-A0A927G074-F1
#
_cell.length_a   1.000
_cell.length_b   1.000
_cell.length_c   1.000
_cell.angle_alpha   90.00
_cell.angle_beta   90.00
_cell.angle_gamma   90.00
#
_symmetry.space_group_name_H-M   'P 1'
#
loop_
_entity.id
_entity.type
_entity.pdbx_description
1 polymer ?
#
loop_
_entity_poly.entity_id
_entity_poly.type
_entity_poly.pdbx_seq_one_letter_code
_entity_poly.pdbx_strand_id
1 'polypeptide(L)' 'MLVAETDKTPKTLPRKDGRKPFMIYLDPELIKDIKRAALEADRPAYEIVEDQMRLALASVEGLRRTRG' A
#
# COMPACT_ATOMS: atom_id res chain seq x y z
N MET A 1 40.07 -14.64 -2.86
CA MET A 1 39.15 -13.47 -2.82
C MET A 1 37.74 -14.04 -2.86
N LEU A 2 37.10 -14.22 -1.71
CA LEU A 2 35.72 -14.72 -1.64
C LEU A 2 34.80 -13.51 -1.68
N VAL A 3 34.19 -13.26 -2.84
CA VAL A 3 33.11 -12.28 -2.95
C VAL A 3 31.86 -12.90 -2.35
N ALA A 4 31.49 -12.44 -1.16
CA ALA A 4 30.20 -12.77 -0.57
C ALA A 4 29.13 -12.14 -1.47
N GLU A 5 28.35 -12.97 -2.16
CA GLU A 5 27.14 -12.54 -2.82
C GLU A 5 26.21 -11.98 -1.74
N THR A 6 26.11 -10.66 -1.68
CA THR A 6 25.17 -9.99 -0.78
C THR A 6 23.78 -10.40 -1.21
N ASP A 7 23.14 -11.26 -0.42
CA ASP A 7 21.72 -11.57 -0.48
C ASP A 7 20.94 -10.25 -0.36
N LYS A 8 20.55 -9.69 -1.51
CA LYS A 8 19.76 -8.45 -1.62
C LYS A 8 18.28 -8.73 -1.46
N THR A 9 17.88 -9.73 -0.70
CA THR A 9 16.48 -9.81 -0.28
C THR A 9 16.26 -8.77 0.81
N PRO A 10 15.48 -7.69 0.56
CA PRO A 10 15.10 -6.82 1.64
C PRO A 10 14.32 -7.67 2.63
N LYS A 11 14.91 -7.93 3.79
CA LYS A 11 14.26 -8.56 4.95
C LYS A 11 13.13 -7.64 5.36
N THR A 12 12.00 -7.79 4.66
CA THR A 12 10.77 -7.10 4.97
C THR A 12 10.34 -7.70 6.29
N LEU A 13 10.41 -6.90 7.36
CA LEU A 13 10.00 -7.34 8.69
C LEU A 13 8.63 -8.02 8.58
N PRO A 14 8.45 -9.24 9.11
CA PRO A 14 7.16 -9.90 9.08
C PRO A 14 6.12 -8.95 9.70
N ARG A 15 5.04 -8.69 8.95
CA ARG A 15 4.00 -7.73 9.33
C ARG A 15 3.42 -8.11 10.68
N LYS A 16 3.27 -7.15 11.59
CA LYS A 16 2.74 -7.37 12.94
C LYS A 16 1.27 -7.83 12.97
N ASP A 17 0.54 -7.64 11.86
CA ASP A 17 -0.91 -7.82 11.79
C ASP A 17 -1.37 -9.13 11.12
N GLY A 18 -0.43 -9.98 10.65
CA GLY A 18 -0.75 -11.26 10.00
C GLY A 18 -1.48 -11.13 8.66
N ARG A 19 -1.60 -9.93 8.08
CA ARG A 19 -2.36 -9.70 6.85
C ARG A 19 -1.59 -10.20 5.63
N LYS A 20 -2.32 -10.75 4.66
CA LYS A 20 -1.77 -11.22 3.37
C LYS A 20 -1.58 -10.05 2.40
N PRO A 21 -0.50 -10.04 1.61
CA PRO A 21 -0.31 -9.02 0.59
C PRO A 21 -1.34 -9.17 -0.54
N PHE A 22 -1.83 -8.05 -1.05
CA PHE A 22 -2.65 -7.95 -2.25
C PHE A 22 -1.89 -7.12 -3.28
N MET A 23 -1.55 -7.72 -4.42
CA MET A 23 -0.75 -7.08 -5.46
C MET A 23 -1.68 -6.45 -6.50
N ILE A 24 -1.45 -5.17 -6.80
CA ILE A 24 -2.20 -4.42 -7.81
C ILE A 24 -1.23 -3.67 -8.72
N TYR A 25 -1.64 -3.47 -9.96
CA TYR A 25 -0.97 -2.56 -10.88
C TYR A 25 -1.50 -1.15 -10.67
N LEU A 26 -0.58 -0.19 -10.58
CA LEU A 26 -0.88 1.24 -10.43
C LEU A 26 -0.05 2.02 -11.43
N ASP A 27 -0.50 3.23 -11.73
CA ASP A 27 0.29 4.20 -12.46
C ASP A 27 1.64 4.47 -11.74
N PRO A 28 2.78 4.54 -12.48
CA PRO A 28 4.09 4.76 -11.87
C PRO A 28 4.22 6.05 -11.05
N GLU A 29 3.57 7.14 -11.47
CA GLU A 29 3.61 8.40 -10.72
C GLU A 29 2.78 8.29 -9.44
N LEU A 30 1.62 7.63 -9.50
CA LEU A 30 0.81 7.35 -8.32
C LEU A 30 1.58 6.51 -7.28
N ILE A 31 2.39 5.54 -7.70
CA ILE A 31 3.24 4.77 -6.79
C ILE A 31 4.23 5.68 -6.06
N LYS A 32 4.83 6.66 -6.75
CA LYS A 32 5.75 7.61 -6.14
C LYS A 32 5.04 8.50 -5.13
N ASP A 33 3.84 8.97 -5.47
CA ASP A 33 3.03 9.83 -4.59
C ASP A 33 2.62 9.10 -3.31
N ILE A 34 2.17 7.85 -3.44
CA ILE A 34 1.83 7.00 -2.28
C ILE A 34 3.05 6.81 -1.37
N LYS A 35 4.22 6.52 -1.95
CA LYS A 35 5.46 6.34 -1.17
C LYS A 35 5.89 7.64 -0.47
N ARG A 36 5.75 8.78 -1.14
CA ARG A 36 6.05 10.09 -0.57
C ARG A 36 5.14 10.40 0.61
N ALA A 37 3.83 10.24 0.44
CA ALA A 37 2.85 10.44 1.51
C ALA A 37 3.11 9.51 2.70
N ALA A 38 3.50 8.26 2.44
CA ALA A 38 3.87 7.30 3.48
C ALA A 38 5.09 7.75 4.30
N LEU A 39 6.12 8.29 3.63
CA LEU A 39 7.30 8.85 4.28
C LEU A 39 6.96 10.09 5.12
N GLU A 40 6.16 11.01 4.56
CA GLU A 40 5.73 12.22 5.25
C GLU A 40 4.86 11.92 6.49
N ALA A 41 4.05 10.87 6.44
CA ALA A 41 3.17 10.45 7.52
C ALA A 41 3.82 9.49 8.54
N ASP A 42 5.09 9.11 8.34
CA ASP A 42 5.79 8.06 9.13
C ASP A 42 4.97 6.76 9.29
N ARG A 43 4.31 6.34 8.20
CA ARG A 43 3.41 5.17 8.18
C ARG A 43 3.66 4.29 6.96
N PRO A 44 3.39 2.97 7.03
CA PRO A 44 3.49 2.10 5.87
C PRO A 44 2.52 2.50 4.74
N ALA A 45 2.99 2.47 3.49
CA ALA A 45 2.22 2.84 2.31
C ALA A 45 0.87 2.11 2.16
N TYR A 46 0.78 0.85 2.60
CA TYR A 46 -0.48 0.10 2.51
C TYR A 46 -1.57 0.67 3.40
N GLU A 47 -1.24 1.32 4.52
CA GLU A 47 -2.23 1.93 5.41
C GLU A 47 -2.85 3.16 4.74
N ILE A 48 -2.02 3.99 4.09
CA ILE A 48 -2.50 5.13 3.31
C ILE A 48 -3.45 4.67 2.20
N VAL A 49 -3.07 3.62 1.46
CA VAL A 49 -3.91 3.06 0.40
C VAL A 49 -5.22 2.49 0.97
N GLU A 50 -5.17 1.77 2.08
CA GLU A 50 -6.34 1.19 2.73
C GLU A 50 -7.33 2.27 3.18
N ASP A 51 -6.84 3.33 3.85
CA ASP A 51 -7.66 4.44 4.32
C ASP A 51 -8.40 5.11 3.16
N GLN A 52 -7.69 5.42 2.06
CA GLN A 52 -8.28 6.05 0.88
C GLN A 52 -9.27 5.11 0.17
N MET A 53 -8.96 3.82 0.07
CA MET A 53 -9.86 2.86 -0.58
C MET A 53 -11.16 2.66 0.20
N ARG A 54 -11.10 2.70 1.54
CA ARG A 54 -12.31 2.65 2.39
C ARG A 54 -13.22 3.85 2.14
N LEU A 55 -12.66 5.06 2.02
CA LEU A 55 -13.42 6.28 1.69
C LEU A 55 -14.07 6.19 0.30
N ALA A 56 -13.32 5.71 -0.69
CA ALA A 56 -13.83 5.53 -2.05
C ALA A 56 -15.00 4.54 -2.10
N LEU A 57 -14.88 3.39 -1.44
CA LEU A 57 -15.92 2.35 -1.41
C LEU A 57 -17.19 2.83 -0.69
N ALA A 58 -17.06 3.53 0.45
CA ALA A 58 -18.21 4.09 1.16
C ALA A 58 -18.99 5.09 0.29
N SER A 59 -18.28 5.88 -0.51
CA SER A 59 -18.89 6.85 -1.43
C SER A 59 -19.69 6.16 -2.54
N VAL A 60 -19.20 5.03 -3.06
CA VAL A 60 -19.90 4.23 -4.08
C VAL A 60 -21.17 3.58 -3.51
N GLU A 61 -21.12 3.07 -2.28
CA GLU A 61 -22.28 2.49 -1.62
C GLU A 61 -23.39 3.53 -1.37
N GLY A 62 -23.01 4.74 -0.95
CA GLY A 62 -23.92 5.87 -0.83
C GLY A 62 -24.62 6.19 -2.16
N LEU A 63 -23.86 6.25 -3.25
CA LEU A 63 -24.39 6.51 -4.59
C LEU A 63 -25.36 5.42 -5.07
N ARG A 64 -25.07 4.15 -4.75
CA ARG A 64 -25.94 3.01 -5.09
C ARG A 64 -27.26 3.06 -4.32
N ARG A 65 -27.23 3.43 -3.03
CA ARG A 65 -28.43 3.52 -2.19
C ARG A 65 -29.36 4.67 -2.57
N THR A 66 -28.82 5.74 -3.18
CA THR A 66 -29.65 6.86 -3.69
C THR A 66 -30.27 6.61 -5.07
N ARG A 67 -29.83 5.57 -5.79
CA ARG A 67 -30.27 5.26 -7.17
C ARG A 67 -31.16 4.02 -7.27
N GLY A 68 -31.43 3.33 -6.17
CA GLY A 68 -32.36 2.20 -6.09
C GLY A 68 -33.53 2.55 -5.19
#